data_AF-A0A1X6PDU5-F1
#
_entry.id   AF-A0A1X6PDU5-F1
#
_cell.length_a   1.000
_cell.length_b   1.000
_cell.length_c   1.000
_cell.angle_alpha   90.00
_cell.angle_beta   90.00
_cell.angle_gamma   90.00
#
_symmetry.space_group_name_H-M   'P 1'
#
loop_
_entity.id
_entity.type
_entity.pdbx_description
1 polymer ?
#
loop_
_entity_poly.entity_id
_entity_poly.type
_entity_poly.pdbx_seq_one_letter_code
_entity_poly.pdbx_strand_id
1 'polypeptide(L)'
;MMCSDGLQEAARLLALDRWAPIARRLAKVQVLRIDDISMVSAENMDVMYQLLRQSRPASAAPVVLYAFGDFLQLCPPFGKMAFTASCWTTVFGAAFLELTHVHRHGQPEFVAALHDARLGRCTAAVQALMDEWTVSDEANEALECEVLHLMPPHKDVVAHFATCLRRLCPDKRLPDLIAVDRVKEDHNRDRTVRVPNLDAISSDTIAAALIDCVAPPRVPHCRGACVMLISN
;
A
#
# COMPACT_ATOMS: atom_id res chain seq x y z
N MET A 1 14.81 -13.21 -12.28
CA MET A 1 15.88 -13.62 -11.35
C MET A 1 16.41 -12.37 -10.65
N MET A 2 15.76 -11.95 -9.55
CA MET A 2 16.25 -10.86 -8.69
C MET A 2 16.04 -11.31 -7.24
N CYS A 3 16.93 -12.17 -6.77
CA CYS A 3 17.14 -12.37 -5.34
C CYS A 3 18.32 -11.46 -4.98
N SER A 4 18.09 -10.15 -4.92
CA SER A 4 19.04 -9.29 -4.22
C SER A 4 18.84 -9.58 -2.74
N ASP A 5 19.82 -10.24 -2.14
CA ASP A 5 19.96 -10.32 -0.69
C ASP A 5 19.65 -8.94 -0.09
N GLY A 6 18.69 -8.86 0.84
CA GLY A 6 18.23 -7.59 1.41
C GLY A 6 19.38 -6.76 1.99
N LEU A 7 20.48 -7.42 2.38
CA LEU A 7 21.74 -6.79 2.78
C LEU A 7 22.35 -5.94 1.65
N GLN A 8 22.47 -6.53 0.45
CA GLN A 8 23.06 -5.89 -0.72
C GLN A 8 22.18 -4.76 -1.23
N GLU A 9 20.86 -4.97 -1.25
CA GLU A 9 19.94 -3.93 -1.70
C GLU A 9 19.92 -2.74 -0.75
N ALA A 10 19.92 -2.97 0.57
CA ALA A 10 20.05 -1.88 1.54
C ALA A 10 21.36 -1.11 1.37
N ALA A 11 22.50 -1.80 1.16
CA ALA A 11 23.79 -1.16 0.93
C ALA A 11 23.78 -0.31 -0.35
N ARG A 12 23.20 -0.85 -1.44
CA ARG A 12 23.03 -0.14 -2.71
C ARG A 12 22.19 1.12 -2.53
N LEU A 13 21.06 1.03 -1.81
CA LEU A 13 20.20 2.18 -1.54
C LEU A 13 20.92 3.25 -0.71
N LEU A 14 21.61 2.86 0.36
CA LEU A 14 22.33 3.80 1.24
C LEU A 14 23.52 4.49 0.56
N ALA A 15 24.05 3.91 -0.52
CA ALA A 15 25.10 4.54 -1.33
C ALA A 15 24.58 5.68 -2.24
N LEU A 16 23.27 5.78 -2.46
CA LEU A 16 22.68 6.82 -3.30
C LEU A 16 22.51 8.13 -2.52
N ASP A 17 22.85 9.26 -3.14
CA ASP A 17 22.77 10.60 -2.52
C ASP A 17 21.39 10.91 -1.91
N ARG A 18 20.30 10.50 -2.59
CA ARG A 18 18.91 10.70 -2.10
C ARG A 18 18.62 10.01 -0.76
N TRP A 19 19.36 8.95 -0.45
CA TRP A 19 19.19 8.20 0.79
C TRP A 19 20.00 8.77 1.94
N ALA A 20 20.94 9.70 1.71
CA ALA A 20 21.72 10.29 2.80
C ALA A 20 20.85 10.96 3.90
N PRO A 21 19.79 11.73 3.58
CA PRO A 21 18.87 12.24 4.60
C PRO A 21 18.08 11.12 5.31
N ILE A 22 17.72 10.07 4.59
CA ILE A 22 16.97 8.92 5.12
C ILE A 22 17.86 8.14 6.09
N ALA A 23 19.09 7.82 5.70
CA ALA A 23 20.10 7.18 6.53
C ALA A 23 20.32 7.95 7.85
N ARG A 24 20.45 9.28 7.79
CA ARG A 24 20.56 10.13 8.99
C ARG A 24 19.33 10.07 9.91
N ARG A 25 18.13 9.86 9.35
CA ARG A 25 16.91 9.63 10.13
C ARG A 25 16.92 8.24 10.77
N LEU A 26 17.20 7.20 9.97
CA LEU A 26 17.26 5.81 10.41
C LEU A 26 18.32 5.59 11.51
N ALA A 27 19.45 6.29 11.42
CA ALA A 27 20.51 6.28 12.43
C ALA A 27 20.02 6.62 13.85
N LYS A 28 18.93 7.40 13.95
CA LYS A 28 18.36 7.89 15.21
C LYS A 28 17.17 7.05 15.70
N VAL A 29 16.63 6.16 14.87
CA VAL A 29 15.40 5.39 15.18
C VAL A 29 15.68 4.38 16.29
N GLN A 30 15.13 4.56 17.48
CA GLN A 30 15.26 3.57 18.56
C GLN A 30 14.15 2.52 18.54
N VAL A 31 12.96 2.93 18.11
CA VAL A 31 11.76 2.09 18.02
C VAL A 31 11.12 2.32 16.65
N LEU A 32 10.82 1.24 15.94
CA LEU A 32 10.03 1.27 14.71
C LEU A 32 8.71 0.52 14.95
N ARG A 33 7.60 1.12 14.51
CA ARG A 33 6.28 0.51 14.52
C ARG A 33 5.83 0.33 13.08
N ILE A 34 5.40 -0.87 12.74
CA ILE A 34 4.92 -1.24 11.41
C ILE A 34 3.48 -1.68 11.59
N ASP A 35 2.53 -0.91 11.07
CA ASP A 35 1.14 -1.32 10.99
C ASP A 35 0.89 -2.05 9.67
N ASP A 36 -0.18 -2.84 9.60
CA ASP A 36 -0.52 -3.69 8.44
C ASP A 36 0.64 -4.56 7.91
N ILE A 37 1.36 -5.23 8.82
CA ILE A 37 2.50 -6.10 8.49
C ILE A 37 2.16 -7.20 7.47
N SER A 38 0.89 -7.58 7.34
CA SER A 38 0.44 -8.57 6.36
C SER A 38 0.62 -8.12 4.92
N MET A 39 0.68 -6.81 4.66
CA MET A 39 0.91 -6.25 3.32
C MET A 39 2.38 -5.98 3.02
N VAL A 40 3.27 -6.20 3.99
CA VAL A 40 4.72 -6.11 3.80
C VAL A 40 5.24 -7.44 3.25
N SER A 41 6.02 -7.37 2.16
CA SER A 41 6.65 -8.57 1.62
C SER A 41 7.89 -8.98 2.43
N ALA A 42 8.25 -10.27 2.37
CA ALA A 42 9.46 -10.80 3.00
C ALA A 42 10.72 -10.06 2.55
N GLU A 43 10.82 -9.79 1.24
CA GLU A 43 11.94 -9.08 0.63
C GLU A 43 12.03 -7.65 1.15
N ASN A 44 10.91 -6.93 1.24
CA ASN A 44 10.87 -5.58 1.78
C ASN A 44 11.19 -5.56 3.28
N MET A 45 10.75 -6.56 4.03
CA MET A 45 11.07 -6.71 5.45
C MET A 45 12.59 -6.87 5.66
N ASP A 46 13.24 -7.73 4.88
CA ASP A 46 14.70 -7.91 4.93
C ASP A 46 15.45 -6.61 4.56
N VAL A 47 15.02 -5.91 3.52
CA VAL A 47 15.61 -4.61 3.13
C VAL A 47 15.42 -3.56 4.22
N MET A 48 14.22 -3.40 4.78
CA MET A 48 13.93 -2.45 5.87
C MET A 48 14.79 -2.72 7.10
N TYR A 49 14.92 -3.99 7.50
CA TYR A 49 15.75 -4.40 8.62
C TYR A 49 17.23 -4.04 8.37
N GLN A 50 17.74 -4.32 7.17
CA GLN A 50 19.13 -4.03 6.82
C GLN A 50 19.39 -2.52 6.69
N LEU A 51 18.46 -1.74 6.16
CA LEU A 51 18.54 -0.28 6.13
C LEU A 51 18.69 0.32 7.54
N LEU A 52 17.91 -0.18 8.52
CA LEU A 52 18.03 0.25 9.91
C LEU A 52 19.40 -0.09 10.50
N ARG A 53 19.89 -1.32 10.26
CA ARG A 53 21.18 -1.78 10.80
C ARG A 53 22.36 -1.03 10.20
N GLN A 54 22.41 -0.91 8.88
CA GLN A 54 23.52 -0.30 8.16
C GLN A 54 23.57 1.23 8.33
N SER A 55 22.44 1.87 8.63
CA SER A 55 22.41 3.30 8.93
C SER A 55 22.95 3.66 10.32
N ARG A 56 23.34 2.67 11.13
CA ARG A 56 23.75 2.86 12.53
C ARG A 56 25.16 2.34 12.76
N PRO A 57 25.92 2.91 13.72
CA PRO A 57 27.21 2.35 14.10
C PRO A 57 27.01 0.97 14.73
N ALA A 58 27.99 0.08 14.55
CA ALA A 58 27.94 -1.29 15.07
C ALA A 58 27.82 -1.36 16.61
N SER A 59 28.20 -0.30 17.32
CA SER A 59 28.07 -0.17 18.77
C SER A 59 26.70 0.31 19.24
N ALA A 60 25.79 0.70 18.33
CA ALA A 60 24.46 1.17 18.71
C ALA A 60 23.62 0.04 19.30
N ALA A 61 22.80 0.37 20.30
CA ALA A 61 21.79 -0.56 20.80
C ALA A 61 20.85 -1.03 19.66
N PRO A 62 20.36 -2.29 19.71
CA PRO A 62 19.39 -2.78 18.74
C PRO A 62 18.14 -1.91 18.67
N VAL A 63 17.56 -1.78 17.47
CA VAL A 63 16.26 -1.12 17.28
C VAL A 63 15.16 -2.07 17.74
N VAL A 64 14.19 -1.58 18.51
CA VAL A 64 13.00 -2.36 18.89
C VAL A 64 11.96 -2.23 17.78
N LEU A 65 11.50 -3.36 17.24
CA LEU A 65 10.48 -3.40 16.19
C LEU A 65 9.18 -3.93 16.78
N TYR A 66 8.09 -3.20 16.56
CA TYR A 66 6.73 -3.68 16.79
C TYR A 66 6.03 -3.79 15.44
N ALA A 67 5.49 -4.96 15.15
CA ALA A 67 4.66 -5.20 13.98
C ALA A 67 3.23 -5.48 14.43
N PHE A 68 2.27 -4.83 13.78
CA PHE A 68 0.84 -4.97 14.00
C PHE A 68 0.20 -5.38 12.68
N GLY A 69 -0.83 -6.22 12.75
CA GLY A 69 -1.58 -6.63 11.58
C GLY A 69 -2.12 -8.04 11.70
N ASP A 70 -2.77 -8.49 10.64
CA ASP A 70 -3.48 -9.76 10.57
C ASP A 70 -3.16 -10.45 9.24
N PHE A 71 -2.39 -11.54 9.30
CA PHE A 71 -1.98 -12.28 8.10
C PHE A 71 -3.13 -12.99 7.37
N LEU A 72 -4.34 -13.00 7.94
CA LEU A 72 -5.56 -13.48 7.27
C LEU A 72 -6.33 -12.35 6.57
N GLN A 73 -5.84 -11.12 6.62
CA GLN A 73 -6.33 -10.00 5.81
C GLN A 73 -5.53 -9.90 4.50
N LEU A 74 -5.41 -8.69 3.93
CA LEU A 74 -4.70 -8.46 2.68
C LEU A 74 -3.23 -8.89 2.80
N CYS A 75 -2.77 -9.62 1.79
CA CYS A 75 -1.40 -10.08 1.62
C CYS A 75 -0.58 -9.03 0.85
N PRO A 76 0.77 -9.14 0.78
CA PRO A 76 1.53 -8.21 -0.03
C PRO A 76 1.13 -8.37 -1.51
N PRO A 77 0.99 -7.26 -2.28
CA PRO A 77 0.64 -7.35 -3.70
C PRO A 77 1.64 -8.20 -4.51
N PHE A 78 2.90 -8.20 -4.09
CA PHE A 78 3.98 -8.97 -4.70
C PHE A 78 4.91 -9.51 -3.61
N GLY A 79 5.49 -10.69 -3.85
CA GLY A 79 6.45 -11.32 -2.95
C GLY A 79 5.79 -12.25 -1.92
N LYS A 80 6.58 -12.70 -0.94
CA LYS A 80 6.12 -13.63 0.10
C LYS A 80 5.65 -12.89 1.34
N MET A 81 4.89 -13.54 2.21
CA MET A 81 4.45 -12.97 3.49
C MET A 81 5.66 -12.55 4.37
N ALA A 82 5.55 -11.42 5.07
CA ALA A 82 6.62 -10.89 5.93
C ALA A 82 7.20 -11.91 6.92
N PHE A 83 6.37 -12.82 7.47
CA PHE A 83 6.82 -13.85 8.42
C PHE A 83 7.78 -14.89 7.83
N THR A 84 7.96 -14.90 6.51
CA THR A 84 8.94 -15.73 5.80
C THR A 84 10.27 -15.02 5.54
N ALA A 85 10.42 -13.75 5.95
CA ALA A 85 11.65 -12.99 5.81
C ALA A 85 12.81 -13.63 6.60
N SER A 86 14.02 -13.49 6.07
CA SER A 86 15.23 -14.04 6.69
C SER A 86 15.48 -13.43 8.07
N CYS A 87 15.13 -12.15 8.24
CA CYS A 87 15.28 -11.44 9.51
C CYS A 87 14.17 -11.73 10.52
N TRP A 88 13.06 -12.39 10.15
CA TRP A 88 11.86 -12.46 10.99
C TRP A 88 12.14 -13.07 12.37
N THR A 89 12.77 -14.25 12.41
CA THR A 89 13.14 -14.91 13.66
C THR A 89 14.18 -14.11 14.46
N THR A 90 15.09 -13.40 13.79
CA THR A 90 16.07 -12.53 14.46
C THR A 90 15.40 -11.31 15.12
N VAL A 91 14.37 -10.75 14.48
CA VAL A 91 13.68 -9.55 14.94
C VAL A 91 12.65 -9.86 16.02
N PHE A 92 11.81 -10.87 15.79
CA PHE A 92 10.65 -11.17 16.64
C PHE A 92 10.83 -12.43 17.48
N GLY A 93 11.69 -13.36 17.08
CA GLY A 93 11.87 -14.63 17.78
C GLY A 93 10.55 -15.37 17.96
N ALA A 94 10.24 -15.75 19.21
CA ALA A 94 8.96 -16.32 19.62
C ALA A 94 7.99 -15.28 20.22
N ALA A 95 8.35 -13.99 20.21
CA ALA A 95 7.53 -12.93 20.77
C ALA A 95 6.32 -12.67 19.87
N PHE A 96 5.14 -13.03 20.36
CA PHE A 96 3.86 -12.80 19.71
C PHE A 96 2.80 -12.56 20.78
N LEU A 97 1.90 -11.62 20.51
CA LEU A 97 0.75 -11.35 21.35
C LEU A 97 -0.50 -11.33 20.47
N GLU A 98 -1.44 -12.22 20.79
CA GLU A 98 -2.73 -12.26 20.12
C GLU A 98 -3.73 -11.35 20.84
N LEU A 99 -4.38 -10.46 20.09
CA LEU A 99 -5.52 -9.70 20.57
C LEU A 99 -6.80 -10.42 20.19
N THR A 100 -7.57 -10.87 21.17
CA THR A 100 -8.74 -11.75 20.95
C THR A 100 -10.07 -11.02 21.04
N HIS A 101 -10.09 -9.77 21.51
CA HIS A 101 -11.31 -9.00 21.68
C HIS A 101 -11.57 -8.05 20.50
N VAL A 102 -12.76 -8.13 19.91
CA VAL A 102 -13.19 -7.27 18.81
C VAL A 102 -13.90 -6.05 19.35
N HIS A 103 -13.28 -4.88 19.21
CA HIS A 103 -13.86 -3.60 19.66
C HIS A 103 -14.71 -2.88 18.61
N ARG A 104 -14.53 -3.21 17.32
CA ARG A 104 -15.16 -2.47 16.20
C ARG A 104 -16.68 -2.70 16.13
N HIS A 105 -17.14 -3.89 16.54
CA HIS A 105 -18.53 -4.30 16.44
C HIS A 105 -18.99 -4.89 17.77
N GLY A 106 -20.19 -4.51 18.21
CA GLY A 106 -20.76 -4.93 19.49
C GLY A 106 -21.66 -6.16 19.42
N GLN A 107 -22.12 -6.53 18.22
CA GLN A 107 -23.06 -7.63 17.99
C GLN A 107 -22.32 -8.98 17.96
N PRO A 108 -22.53 -9.88 18.95
CA PRO A 108 -21.75 -11.12 19.05
C PRO A 108 -21.91 -12.06 17.85
N GLU A 109 -23.11 -12.17 17.30
CA GLU A 109 -23.41 -13.03 16.14
C GLU A 109 -22.68 -12.54 14.88
N PHE A 110 -22.62 -11.22 14.68
CA PHE A 110 -21.87 -10.60 13.59
C PHE A 110 -20.37 -10.85 13.74
N VAL A 111 -19.84 -10.68 14.96
CA VAL A 111 -18.42 -10.96 15.25
C VAL A 111 -18.08 -12.44 14.99
N ALA A 112 -18.97 -13.37 15.36
CA ALA A 112 -18.78 -14.79 15.11
C ALA A 112 -18.75 -15.11 13.61
N ALA A 113 -19.68 -14.56 12.83
CA ALA A 113 -19.70 -14.73 11.37
C ALA A 113 -18.44 -14.15 10.70
N LEU A 114 -18.00 -12.96 11.10
CA LEU A 114 -16.74 -12.37 10.60
C LEU A 114 -15.52 -13.22 10.93
N HIS A 115 -15.48 -13.82 12.13
CA HIS A 115 -14.41 -14.72 12.53
C HIS A 115 -14.38 -16.01 11.68
N ASP A 116 -15.55 -16.61 11.41
CA ASP A 116 -15.67 -17.76 10.50
C ASP A 116 -15.18 -17.41 9.09
N ALA A 117 -15.63 -16.27 8.55
CA ALA A 117 -15.20 -15.80 7.23
C ALA A 117 -13.68 -15.56 7.16
N ARG A 118 -13.09 -14.96 8.21
CA ARG A 118 -11.63 -14.75 8.33
C ARG A 118 -10.85 -16.07 8.27
N LEU A 119 -11.41 -17.16 8.80
CA LEU A 119 -10.82 -18.50 8.74
C LEU A 119 -11.16 -19.26 7.44
N GLY A 120 -11.83 -18.61 6.48
CA GLY A 120 -12.27 -19.23 5.22
C GLY A 120 -13.44 -20.21 5.38
N ARG A 121 -14.23 -20.07 6.45
CA ARG A 121 -15.40 -20.93 6.72
C ARG A 121 -16.68 -20.24 6.27
N CYS A 122 -17.34 -20.77 5.25
CA CYS A 122 -18.67 -20.31 4.82
C CYS A 122 -19.76 -21.03 5.63
N THR A 123 -19.92 -20.65 6.90
CA THR A 123 -20.94 -21.23 7.78
C THR A 123 -22.33 -20.66 7.49
N ALA A 124 -23.38 -21.28 8.04
CA ALA A 124 -24.75 -20.75 7.91
C ALA A 124 -24.88 -19.33 8.49
N ALA A 125 -24.08 -18.97 9.51
CA ALA A 125 -24.05 -17.62 10.05
C ALA A 125 -23.46 -16.61 9.05
N VAL A 126 -22.40 -16.99 8.33
CA VAL A 126 -21.84 -16.16 7.25
C VAL A 126 -22.84 -15.99 6.11
N GLN A 127 -23.51 -17.07 5.70
CA GLN A 127 -24.52 -16.98 4.64
C GLN A 127 -25.70 -16.10 5.05
N ALA A 128 -26.23 -16.28 6.26
CA ALA A 128 -27.33 -15.46 6.77
C ALA A 128 -26.97 -13.97 6.81
N LEU A 129 -25.71 -13.67 7.16
CA LEU A 129 -25.19 -12.31 7.12
C LEU A 129 -25.10 -11.78 5.68
N MET A 130 -24.61 -12.56 4.72
CA MET A 130 -24.59 -12.09 3.33
C MET A 130 -26.01 -11.86 2.79
N ASP A 131 -26.96 -12.72 3.14
CA ASP A 131 -28.36 -12.61 2.71
C ASP A 131 -29.06 -11.38 3.33
N GLU A 132 -28.84 -11.10 4.62
CA GLU A 132 -29.42 -9.94 5.31
C GLU A 132 -28.91 -8.61 4.74
N TRP A 133 -27.63 -8.54 4.35
CA TRP A 133 -26.97 -7.31 3.92
C TRP A 133 -26.91 -7.15 2.40
N THR A 134 -27.47 -8.11 1.65
CA THR A 134 -27.70 -7.97 0.22
C THR A 134 -28.89 -7.05 -0.01
N VAL A 135 -28.68 -5.97 -0.74
CA VAL A 135 -29.72 -5.03 -1.16
C VAL A 135 -30.10 -5.27 -2.62
N SER A 136 -31.29 -4.85 -3.04
CA SER A 136 -31.65 -4.87 -4.46
C SER A 136 -30.79 -3.88 -5.26
N ASP A 137 -30.70 -4.10 -6.57
CA ASP A 137 -29.96 -3.18 -7.46
C ASP A 137 -30.50 -1.75 -7.37
N GLU A 138 -31.81 -1.57 -7.26
CA GLU A 138 -32.45 -0.25 -7.12
C GLU A 138 -32.06 0.44 -5.81
N ALA A 139 -31.99 -0.31 -4.71
CA ALA A 139 -31.56 0.21 -3.42
C ALA A 139 -30.05 0.55 -3.44
N ASN A 140 -29.24 -0.25 -4.13
CA ASN A 140 -27.82 0.03 -4.32
C ASN A 140 -27.59 1.29 -5.16
N GLU A 141 -28.33 1.47 -6.26
CA GLU A 141 -28.28 2.67 -7.11
C GLU A 141 -28.66 3.95 -6.35
N ALA A 142 -29.61 3.85 -5.42
CA ALA A 142 -30.02 4.95 -4.56
C ALA A 142 -28.92 5.37 -3.56
N LEU A 143 -28.07 4.42 -3.15
CA LEU A 143 -26.94 4.66 -2.23
C LEU A 143 -25.63 4.99 -2.94
N GLU A 144 -25.59 4.87 -4.28
CA GLU A 144 -24.36 4.89 -5.08
C GLU A 144 -23.45 6.10 -4.79
N CYS A 145 -24.01 7.27 -4.50
CA CYS A 145 -23.24 8.50 -4.23
C CYS A 145 -23.23 8.95 -2.77
N GLU A 146 -23.93 8.23 -1.87
CA GLU A 146 -24.15 8.64 -0.48
C GLU A 146 -23.26 7.88 0.51
N VAL A 147 -22.71 6.74 0.09
CA VAL A 147 -21.85 5.89 0.93
C VAL A 147 -20.52 5.57 0.26
N LEU A 148 -19.56 5.09 1.05
CA LEU A 148 -18.31 4.57 0.52
C LEU A 148 -18.52 3.18 -0.08
N HIS A 149 -18.21 3.02 -1.36
CA HIS A 149 -18.22 1.73 -2.04
C HIS A 149 -16.83 1.10 -2.04
N LEU A 150 -16.75 -0.18 -1.65
CA LEU A 150 -15.53 -0.98 -1.77
C LEU A 150 -15.63 -1.85 -3.00
N MET A 151 -14.65 -1.73 -3.90
CA MET A 151 -14.61 -2.47 -5.15
C MET A 151 -13.24 -3.14 -5.31
N PRO A 152 -13.17 -4.41 -5.75
CA PRO A 152 -11.88 -5.10 -5.84
C PRO A 152 -10.95 -4.50 -6.91
N PRO A 153 -11.38 -4.25 -8.16
CA PRO A 153 -10.51 -3.68 -9.20
C PRO A 153 -10.49 -2.15 -9.17
N HIS A 154 -9.30 -1.57 -9.32
CA HIS A 154 -9.16 -0.11 -9.40
C HIS A 154 -9.93 0.52 -10.59
N LYS A 155 -10.03 -0.19 -11.72
CA LYS A 155 -10.82 0.26 -12.88
C LYS A 155 -12.30 0.49 -12.55
N ASP A 156 -12.87 -0.31 -11.64
CA ASP A 156 -14.27 -0.24 -11.26
C ASP A 156 -14.47 0.93 -10.28
N VAL A 157 -13.51 1.15 -9.38
CA VAL A 157 -13.43 2.36 -8.53
C VAL A 157 -13.42 3.63 -9.40
N VAL A 158 -12.59 3.67 -10.45
CA VAL A 158 -12.50 4.83 -11.36
C VAL A 158 -13.82 5.04 -12.12
N ALA A 159 -14.45 3.96 -12.61
CA ALA A 159 -15.73 4.03 -13.31
C ALA A 159 -16.85 4.56 -12.40
N HIS A 160 -16.92 4.04 -11.17
CA HIS A 160 -17.88 4.48 -10.16
C HIS A 160 -17.66 5.93 -9.75
N PHE A 161 -16.41 6.34 -9.48
CA PHE A 161 -16.08 7.73 -9.20
C PHE A 161 -16.53 8.67 -10.34
N ALA A 162 -16.33 8.27 -11.59
CA ALA A 162 -16.79 9.05 -12.73
C ALA A 162 -18.33 9.19 -12.79
N THR A 163 -19.08 8.16 -12.38
CA THR A 163 -20.54 8.23 -12.24
C THR A 163 -20.95 9.19 -11.12
N CYS A 164 -20.36 9.05 -9.94
CA CYS A 164 -20.66 9.92 -8.80
C CYS A 164 -20.35 11.39 -9.11
N LEU A 165 -19.23 11.67 -9.78
CA LEU A 165 -18.86 13.01 -10.17
C LEU A 165 -19.83 13.63 -11.20
N ARG A 166 -20.31 12.84 -12.17
CA ARG A 166 -21.33 13.29 -13.14
C ARG A 166 -22.64 13.65 -12.44
N ARG A 167 -23.06 12.86 -11.44
CA ARG A 167 -24.28 13.13 -10.66
C ARG A 167 -24.13 14.37 -9.77
N LEU A 168 -22.95 14.55 -9.17
CA LEU A 168 -22.67 15.70 -8.31
C LEU A 168 -22.63 17.03 -9.07
N CYS A 169 -22.21 17.03 -10.34
CA CYS A 169 -22.12 18.24 -11.17
C CYS A 169 -22.61 18.00 -12.61
N PRO A 170 -23.94 17.95 -12.84
CA PRO A 170 -24.51 17.68 -14.16
C PRO A 170 -24.26 18.81 -15.17
N ASP A 171 -24.30 20.07 -14.73
CA ASP A 171 -24.36 21.24 -15.63
C ASP A 171 -23.10 22.12 -15.66
N LYS A 172 -22.06 21.79 -14.87
CA LYS A 172 -20.83 22.59 -14.77
C LYS A 172 -19.59 21.72 -14.64
N ARG A 173 -19.19 21.07 -15.74
CA ARG A 173 -17.91 20.37 -15.78
C ARG A 173 -16.78 21.37 -15.99
N LEU A 174 -16.01 21.63 -14.94
CA LEU A 174 -14.73 22.32 -15.07
C LEU A 174 -13.83 21.49 -16.01
N PRO A 175 -12.90 22.13 -16.74
CA PRO A 175 -11.92 21.40 -17.54
C PRO A 175 -11.17 20.39 -16.67
N ASP A 176 -11.04 19.15 -17.15
CA ASP A 176 -10.25 18.13 -16.45
C ASP A 176 -8.80 18.65 -16.28
N LEU A 177 -8.17 18.32 -15.15
CA LEU A 177 -6.73 18.54 -15.00
C LEU A 177 -6.00 17.43 -15.77
N ILE A 178 -5.14 17.82 -16.71
CA ILE A 178 -4.41 16.90 -17.58
C ILE A 178 -2.97 16.80 -17.11
N ALA A 179 -2.50 15.57 -16.89
CA ALA A 179 -1.11 15.31 -16.56
C ALA A 179 -0.19 15.68 -17.73
N VAL A 180 1.00 16.19 -17.42
CA VAL A 180 2.04 16.47 -18.42
C VAL A 180 3.22 15.57 -18.12
N ASP A 181 3.34 14.51 -18.90
CA ASP A 181 4.42 13.54 -18.75
C ASP A 181 5.69 14.09 -19.38
N ARG A 182 6.77 14.08 -18.62
CA ARG A 182 8.09 14.54 -19.07
C ARG A 182 9.16 13.60 -18.55
N VAL A 183 10.18 13.43 -19.37
CA VAL A 183 11.38 12.73 -18.95
C VAL A 183 12.41 13.74 -18.48
N LYS A 184 13.02 13.45 -17.34
CA LYS A 184 14.17 14.17 -16.82
C LYS A 184 15.19 13.18 -16.32
N GLU A 185 16.46 13.54 -16.40
CA GLU A 185 17.50 12.79 -15.73
C GLU A 185 17.25 12.80 -14.21
N ASP A 186 17.30 11.63 -13.57
CA ASP A 186 17.23 11.56 -12.11
C ASP A 186 18.49 12.21 -11.53
N HIS A 187 18.31 13.35 -10.84
CA HIS A 187 19.41 14.05 -10.16
C HIS A 187 20.15 13.17 -9.15
N ASN A 188 19.52 12.08 -8.69
CA ASN A 188 20.07 11.12 -7.74
C ASN A 188 20.42 9.77 -8.38
N ARG A 189 20.56 9.72 -9.70
CA ARG A 189 21.02 8.51 -10.40
C ARG A 189 22.36 8.03 -9.85
N ASP A 190 22.59 6.73 -9.99
CA ASP A 190 23.92 6.17 -9.78
C ASP A 190 24.89 6.76 -10.82
N ARG A 191 25.84 7.57 -10.34
CA ARG A 191 26.83 8.25 -11.18
C ARG A 191 27.83 7.29 -11.81
N THR A 192 27.91 6.04 -11.35
CA THR A 192 28.76 5.00 -11.96
C THR A 192 28.17 4.44 -13.24
N VAL A 193 26.85 4.59 -13.44
CA VAL A 193 26.16 4.15 -14.65
C VAL A 193 26.32 5.20 -15.76
N ARG A 194 26.16 4.81 -17.03
CA ARG A 194 26.19 5.74 -18.18
C ARG A 194 25.00 6.72 -18.17
N VAL A 195 25.27 7.98 -18.49
CA VAL A 195 24.24 9.04 -18.63
C VAL A 195 23.23 8.62 -19.72
N PRO A 196 21.92 8.65 -19.43
CA PRO A 196 20.89 8.27 -20.39
C PRO A 196 20.75 9.32 -21.51
N ASN A 197 20.48 8.86 -22.74
CA ASN A 197 20.06 9.75 -23.82
C ASN A 197 18.55 9.97 -23.71
N LEU A 198 18.14 11.15 -23.23
CA LEU A 198 16.73 11.46 -22.99
C LEU A 198 15.91 11.53 -24.28
N ASP A 199 16.52 11.95 -25.39
CA ASP A 199 15.85 12.09 -26.69
C ASP A 199 15.55 10.73 -27.35
N ALA A 200 16.22 9.67 -26.90
CA ALA A 200 16.01 8.31 -27.38
C ALA A 200 14.89 7.56 -26.61
N ILE A 201 14.28 8.19 -25.61
CA ILE A 201 13.25 7.55 -24.77
C ILE A 201 11.90 7.62 -25.50
N SER A 202 11.38 6.45 -25.85
CA SER A 202 10.10 6.32 -26.57
C SER A 202 8.89 6.62 -25.68
N SER A 203 7.77 6.98 -26.29
CA SER A 203 6.47 7.10 -25.62
C SER A 203 6.07 5.82 -24.88
N ASP A 204 6.39 4.65 -25.45
CA ASP A 204 6.06 3.36 -24.85
C ASP A 204 6.87 3.11 -23.58
N THR A 205 8.13 3.55 -23.55
CA THR A 205 8.97 3.51 -22.35
C THR A 205 8.42 4.42 -21.25
N ILE A 206 7.93 5.62 -21.62
CA ILE A 206 7.29 6.54 -20.68
C ILE A 206 6.01 5.92 -20.12
N ALA A 207 5.15 5.39 -20.99
CA ALA A 207 3.90 4.74 -20.59
C ALA A 207 4.16 3.53 -19.67
N ALA A 208 5.16 2.71 -19.99
CA ALA A 208 5.57 1.58 -19.15
C ALA A 208 6.07 2.04 -17.78
N ALA A 209 6.84 3.13 -17.70
CA ALA A 209 7.32 3.67 -16.42
C ALA A 209 6.19 4.28 -15.57
N LEU A 210 5.07 4.67 -16.18
CA LEU A 210 3.90 5.24 -15.51
C LEU A 210 2.83 4.20 -15.18
N ILE A 211 3.05 2.91 -15.47
CA ILE A 211 2.04 1.86 -15.24
C ILE A 211 1.62 1.76 -13.76
N ASP A 212 2.57 2.02 -12.86
CA ASP A 212 2.35 2.02 -11.41
C ASP A 212 2.10 3.44 -10.86
N CYS A 213 1.93 4.44 -11.74
CA CYS A 213 1.62 5.80 -11.31
C CYS A 213 0.21 5.84 -10.73
N VAL A 214 0.10 6.12 -9.44
CA VAL A 214 -1.19 6.23 -8.73
C VAL A 214 -2.00 7.43 -9.22
N ALA A 215 -1.35 8.47 -9.75
CA ALA A 215 -2.02 9.65 -10.29
C ALA A 215 -2.56 9.35 -11.70
N PRO A 216 -3.87 9.50 -11.94
CA PRO A 216 -4.43 9.26 -13.26
C PRO A 216 -4.00 10.37 -14.23
N PRO A 217 -3.91 10.08 -15.54
CA PRO A 217 -3.51 11.07 -16.57
C PRO A 217 -4.53 12.20 -16.72
N ARG A 218 -5.76 11.99 -16.24
CA ARG A 218 -6.86 12.96 -16.25
C ARG A 218 -7.54 12.93 -14.89
N VAL A 219 -7.63 14.08 -14.25
CA VAL A 219 -8.35 14.25 -12.98
C VAL A 219 -9.59 15.10 -13.22
N PRO A 220 -10.76 14.46 -13.40
CA PRO A 220 -12.01 15.19 -13.41
C PRO A 220 -12.33 15.62 -11.97
N HIS A 221 -12.84 16.84 -11.79
CA HIS A 221 -13.07 17.41 -10.46
C HIS A 221 -14.26 18.35 -10.45
N CYS A 222 -14.84 18.53 -9.26
CA CYS A 222 -15.87 19.52 -9.00
C CYS A 222 -15.90 19.90 -7.52
N ARG A 223 -16.63 20.97 -7.20
CA ARG A 223 -16.80 21.41 -5.80
C ARG A 223 -17.67 20.39 -5.06
N GLY A 224 -17.19 19.94 -3.90
CA GLY A 224 -17.87 18.95 -3.07
C GLY A 224 -17.48 17.50 -3.36
N ALA A 225 -16.62 17.25 -4.35
CA ALA A 225 -16.09 15.92 -4.58
C ALA A 225 -15.23 15.45 -3.40
N CYS A 226 -15.48 14.24 -2.92
CA CYS A 226 -14.61 13.57 -1.97
C CYS A 226 -13.34 13.10 -2.69
N VAL A 227 -12.18 13.50 -2.17
CA VAL A 227 -10.88 13.19 -2.77
C VAL A 227 -9.91 12.67 -1.70
N MET A 228 -8.96 11.85 -2.14
CA MET A 228 -7.85 11.37 -1.32
C MET A 228 -6.55 11.94 -1.87
N LEU A 229 -5.69 12.47 -0.99
CA LEU A 229 -4.34 12.86 -1.36
C LEU A 229 -3.49 11.60 -1.56
N ILE A 230 -2.77 11.54 -2.68
CA ILE A 230 -1.97 10.37 -3.09
C ILE A 230 -0.45 10.63 -2.98
N SER A 231 -0.07 11.78 -2.40
CA SER A 231 1.32 12.16 -2.16
C SER A 231 1.48 12.73 -0.75
N ASN A 232 2.59 12.39 -0.10
CA ASN A 232 2.98 12.90 1.22
C ASN A 232 3.72 14.23 1.15
#